data_AF-K1U043-F1
#
_entry.id   AF-K1U043-F1
#
_cell.length_a   1.000
_cell.length_b   1.000
_cell.length_c   1.000
_cell.angle_alpha   90.00
_cell.angle_beta   90.00
_cell.angle_gamma   90.00
#
_symmetry.space_group_name_H-M   'P 1'
#
loop_
_entity.id
_entity.type
_entity.pdbx_description
1 polymer ?
#
loop_
_entity_poly.entity_id
_entity_poly.type
_entity_poly.pdbx_seq_one_letter_code
_entity_poly.pdbx_strand_id
1 'polypeptide(L)' 'MTIKIGTRKSRLALAQTEMLIKTLKNRFPNVKIETVYISTTGDKTLDKPLAALGGKGVFIKELEMS' A
#
# COMPACT_ATOMS: atom_id res chain seq x y z
N MET A 1 -19.31 0.22 -11.35
CA MET A 1 -18.31 -0.62 -10.64
C MET A 1 -17.33 0.31 -9.94
N THR A 2 -17.12 0.14 -8.64
CA THR A 2 -16.17 0.94 -7.86
C THR A 2 -15.06 0.02 -7.36
N ILE A 3 -13.81 0.38 -7.62
CA ILE A 3 -12.63 -0.36 -7.14
C ILE A 3 -12.02 0.42 -5.98
N LYS A 4 -11.85 -0.24 -4.85
CA LYS A 4 -11.12 0.32 -3.70
C LYS A 4 -9.68 -0.19 -3.71
N ILE A 5 -8.72 0.72 -3.59
CA ILE A 5 -7.29 0.41 -3.58
C ILE A 5 -6.71 0.80 -2.22
N GLY A 6 -6.32 -0.20 -1.43
CA GLY A 6 -5.59 0.01 -0.19
C GLY A 6 -4.12 0.33 -0.46
N THR A 7 -3.59 1.41 0.10
CA THR A 7 -2.17 1.76 -0.03
C THR A 7 -1.55 2.27 1.26
N ARG A 8 -0.24 2.07 1.42
CA ARG A 8 0.52 2.61 2.55
C ARG A 8 0.78 4.10 2.34
N LYS A 9 1.00 4.83 3.43
CA LYS A 9 1.32 6.27 3.38
C LYS A 9 2.76 6.58 2.95
N SER A 10 3.62 5.57 2.78
CA SER A 10 4.98 5.77 2.33
C SER A 10 5.00 6.34 0.91
N ARG A 11 5.92 7.29 0.64
CA ARG A 11 5.99 7.99 -0.65
C ARG A 11 6.09 7.04 -1.85
N LEU A 12 6.82 5.93 -1.69
CA LEU A 12 6.94 4.91 -2.73
C LEU A 12 5.60 4.20 -3.00
N ALA A 13 4.88 3.81 -1.95
CA ALA A 13 3.58 3.14 -2.10
C ALA A 13 2.55 4.04 -2.78
N LEU A 14 2.56 5.34 -2.44
CA LEU A 14 1.70 6.33 -3.11
C LEU A 14 2.03 6.46 -4.60
N ALA A 15 3.32 6.61 -4.95
CA ALA A 15 3.75 6.71 -6.34
C ALA A 15 3.38 5.46 -7.17
N GLN A 16 3.56 4.27 -6.59
CA GLN A 16 3.15 3.01 -7.22
C GLN A 16 1.63 2.94 -7.42
N THR A 17 0.86 3.39 -6.42
CA THR A 17 -0.60 3.41 -6.48
C THR A 17 -1.10 4.36 -7.55
N GLU A 18 -0.54 5.56 -7.64
CA GLU A 18 -0.89 6.53 -8.69
C GLU A 18 -0.59 6.01 -10.10
N MET A 19 0.54 5.32 -10.28
CA MET A 19 0.90 4.70 -11.57
C MET A 19 -0.12 3.63 -11.99
N LEU A 20 -0.58 2.81 -11.05
CA LEU A 20 -1.63 1.83 -11.28
C LEU A 20 -2.96 2.51 -11.64
N ILE A 21 -3.37 3.53 -10.87
CA ILE A 21 -4.62 4.28 -11.09
C ILE A 21 -4.64 4.91 -12.48
N LYS A 22 -3.53 5.52 -12.91
CA LYS A 22 -3.41 6.13 -14.24
C LYS A 22 -3.64 5.10 -15.35
N THR A 23 -3.03 3.92 -15.20
CA THR A 23 -3.18 2.81 -16.16
C THR A 23 -4.61 2.29 -16.18
N LEU A 24 -5.24 2.14 -15.01
CA LEU A 24 -6.63 1.69 -14.88
C LEU A 24 -7.61 2.68 -15.49
N LYS A 25 -7.44 3.98 -15.24
CA LYS A 25 -8.31 5.03 -15.82
C LYS A 25 -8.19 5.08 -17.34
N ASN A 26 -6.99 4.90 -17.89
CA ASN A 26 -6.79 4.88 -19.34
C ASN A 26 -7.49 3.69 -20.01
N ARG A 27 -7.48 2.51 -19.37
CA ARG A 27 -8.08 1.30 -19.94
C ARG A 27 -9.58 1.17 -19.62
N PHE A 28 -10.02 1.71 -18.49
CA PHE A 28 -11.38 1.60 -17.99
C PHE A 28 -11.90 2.97 -17.50
N PRO A 29 -12.28 3.87 -18.42
CA PRO A 29 -12.69 5.23 -18.07
C PRO A 29 -13.94 5.30 -17.20
N ASN A 30 -14.78 4.25 -17.23
CA ASN A 30 -16.05 4.18 -16.50
C ASN A 30 -15.91 3.60 -15.07
N VAL A 31 -14.69 3.25 -14.64
CA VAL A 31 -14.45 2.71 -13.30
C VAL A 31 -14.16 3.83 -12.32
N LYS A 32 -14.93 3.88 -11.23
CA LYS A 32 -14.63 4.76 -10.09
C LYS A 32 -13.57 4.10 -9.23
N ILE A 33 -12.51 4.84 -8.91
CA ILE A 33 -11.41 4.35 -8.06
C ILE A 33 -11.41 5.16 -6.77
N GLU A 34 -11.34 4.46 -5.64
CA GLU A 34 -11.27 5.02 -4.29
C GLU A 34 -9.99 4.54 -3.63
N THR A 35 -9.09 5.46 -3.28
CA THR A 35 -7.83 5.12 -2.59
C THR A 35 -8.05 5.16 -1.09
N VAL A 36 -7.78 4.04 -0.41
CA VAL A 36 -7.89 3.91 1.04
C VAL A 36 -6.48 3.86 1.62
N TYR A 37 -6.16 4.80 2.51
CA TYR A 37 -4.85 4.86 3.15
C TYR A 37 -4.83 3.93 4.36
N ILE A 38 -4.00 2.90 4.29
CA ILE A 38 -3.76 1.95 5.37
C ILE A 38 -2.50 2.41 6.11
N SER A 39 -2.66 2.74 7.40
CA SER A 39 -1.52 3.03 8.28
C SER A 39 -1.00 1.72 8.84
N THR A 40 0.28 1.40 8.63
CA THR A 40 0.88 0.17 9.13
C THR A 40 1.85 0.47 10.28
N THR A 41 2.07 -0.50 11.17
CA THR A 41 2.95 -0.36 12.34
C THR A 41 4.42 -0.07 11.95
N GLY A 42 4.82 -0.49 10.75
CA GLY A 42 6.12 -0.16 10.15
C GLY A 42 6.33 1.33 9.86
N ASP A 43 5.26 2.12 9.68
CA ASP A 43 5.36 3.58 9.51
C ASP A 43 5.73 4.30 10.83
N LYS A 44 5.48 3.67 11.99
CA LYS A 44 5.86 4.19 13.32
C LYS A 44 7.28 3.80 13.74
N THR A 45 7.94 2.89 13.02
CA THR A 45 9.22 2.30 13.43
C THR A 45 10.32 2.70 12.44
N LEU A 46 10.56 4.00 12.31
CA LEU A 46 11.72 4.55 11.58
C LEU A 46 13.02 4.53 12.41
N ASP A 47 12.93 4.23 13.72
CA ASP A 47 14.05 4.31 14.68
C ASP A 47 14.71 2.97 15.05
N LYS A 48 14.38 1.87 14.36
CA LYS A 48 15.06 0.59 14.63
C LYS A 48 15.61 -0.03 13.35
N PRO A 49 16.92 -0.36 13.31
CA PRO A 49 17.50 -1.00 12.15
C PRO A 49 16.75 -2.30 11.85
N LEU A 50 16.51 -2.54 10.55
CA LEU A 50 15.83 -3.73 10.01
C LEU A 50 16.37 -5.05 10.59
N ALA A 51 17.65 -5.06 11.00
CA ALA A 51 18.33 -6.17 11.64
C ALA A 51 17.74 -6.58 13.01
N ALA A 52 17.10 -5.66 13.74
CA ALA A 52 16.49 -5.93 15.04
C ALA A 52 15.09 -6.57 14.93
N LEU A 53 14.50 -6.60 13.74
CA LEU A 53 13.11 -7.05 13.53
C LEU A 53 12.98 -8.52 13.09
N GLY A 54 14.07 -9.29 13.12
CA GLY A 54 14.04 -10.72 12.78
C GLY A 54 13.83 -10.94 11.29
N GLY A 55 14.89 -11.37 10.61
CA GLY A 55 14.86 -11.68 9.18
C GLY A 55 13.73 -12.64 8.80
N LYS A 56 13.07 -12.33 7.68
CA LYS A 56 11.91 -12.99 7.07
C LYS A 56 10.55 -12.71 7.73
N GLY A 57 9.76 -11.86 7.06
CA GLY A 57 8.30 -12.01 7.07
C GLY A 57 7.48 -10.94 7.81
N VAL A 58 8.10 -9.93 8.41
CA VAL A 58 7.36 -8.89 9.16
C VAL A 58 6.33 -8.15 8.30
N PHE A 59 6.59 -8.00 6.99
CA PHE A 59 5.68 -7.28 6.09
C PHE A 59 4.56 -8.11 5.47
N ILE A 60 4.63 -9.46 5.55
CA ILE A 60 3.63 -10.36 4.94
C ILE A 60 2.56 -10.75 5.97
N LYS A 61 2.96 -10.95 7.23
CA LYS A 61 2.06 -11.42 8.29
C LYS A 61 0.90 -10.46 8.59
N GLU A 62 1.11 -9.16 8.40
CA GLU A 62 0.06 -8.13 8.60
C GLU A 62 -0.90 -7.99 7.40
N LEU A 63 -0.58 -8.57 6.22
CA LEU A 63 -1.43 -8.46 5.03
C LEU A 63 -2.47 -9.59 4.90
N GLU A 64 -2.25 -10.75 5.55
CA GLU A 64 -3.13 -11.93 5.43
C GLU A 64 -4.28 -11.99 6.45
N MET A 65 -4.40 -11.02 7.36
CA MET A 65 -5.45 -11.00 8.40
C MET A 65 -6.68 -10.14 8.08
N SER A 66 -6.86 -9.70 6.82
CA SER A 66 -8.04 -8.92 6.39
C SER A 66 -8.85 -9.62 5.32
#